data_AF-A0A2X2JJR3-F1
#
_entry.id   AF-A0A2X2JJR3-F1
#
_cell.length_a   1.000
_cell.length_b   1.000
_cell.length_c   1.000
_cell.angle_alpha   90.00
_cell.angle_beta   90.00
_cell.angle_gamma   90.00
#
_symmetry.space_group_name_H-M   'P 1'
#
loop_
_entity.id
_entity.type
_entity.pdbx_description
1 polymer ?
#
loop_
_entity_poly.entity_id
_entity_poly.type
_entity_poly.pdbx_seq_one_letter_code
_entity_poly.pdbx_strand_id
1 'polypeptide(L)'
;MLANRAAVTNQISDKLFAQVQYQHPPSLLEIASFSADFENRMNKYAVDQRFNDFYDYNHPVRKGETPIFQEQPKPTFDELFADSRVEALYELNSLKNDKYVVEAIGKGELKLKSFDYDGIKYRAADAFELLGKIEDNIVATEHKITLYNQQIHSYFARLADNQGMCEEFERRYYDFAFFDKNYEEAQKLYADMTENTRFIFQTLPFADIEARLRDVKPMEGELKKKLATLMALPGSKDELDDTLLTSLDTYINRELIYFNVDRYNEDNLQILFNAISVYKKLLDDQHFAKKKHYLDFMLTLEEGKGQKKGLS
;
A
#
# COMPACT_ATOMS: atom_id res chain seq x y z
N MET A 1 -21.32 38.58 3.44
CA MET A 1 -21.33 37.54 2.38
C MET A 1 -21.07 36.11 2.87
N LEU A 2 -20.78 35.86 4.16
CA LEU A 2 -20.49 34.50 4.67
C LEU A 2 -21.72 33.69 5.13
N ALA A 3 -22.83 34.36 5.50
CA ALA A 3 -24.05 33.69 6.00
C ALA A 3 -24.79 32.85 4.94
N ASN A 4 -24.52 33.06 3.65
CA ASN A 4 -25.26 32.40 2.57
C ASN A 4 -24.60 31.09 2.08
N ARG A 5 -23.36 30.79 2.48
CA ARG A 5 -22.69 29.54 2.08
C ARG A 5 -23.23 28.33 2.85
N ALA A 6 -23.37 28.43 4.17
CA ALA A 6 -23.86 27.33 5.00
C ALA A 6 -25.30 26.93 4.65
N ALA A 7 -26.18 27.90 4.40
CA ALA A 7 -27.56 27.63 4.00
C ALA A 7 -27.65 26.92 2.62
N VAL A 8 -26.80 27.32 1.67
CA VAL A 8 -26.71 26.68 0.36
C VAL A 8 -26.12 25.27 0.47
N THR A 9 -25.08 25.06 1.28
CA THR A 9 -24.50 23.73 1.52
C THR A 9 -25.52 22.77 2.13
N ASN A 10 -26.34 23.24 3.08
CA ASN A 10 -27.40 22.43 3.68
C ASN A 10 -28.48 22.08 2.65
N GLN A 11 -28.96 23.03 1.83
CA GLN A 11 -29.92 22.73 0.77
C GLN A 11 -29.40 21.73 -0.26
N ILE A 12 -28.10 21.78 -0.59
CA ILE A 12 -27.47 20.83 -1.50
C ILE A 12 -27.40 19.44 -0.86
N SER A 13 -26.97 19.35 0.41
CA SER A 13 -26.98 18.08 1.15
C SER A 13 -28.39 17.50 1.25
N ASP A 14 -29.38 18.29 1.67
CA ASP A 14 -30.76 17.84 1.81
C ASP A 14 -31.30 17.29 0.49
N LYS A 15 -31.00 17.93 -0.64
CA LYS A 15 -31.39 17.42 -1.97
C LYS A 15 -30.63 16.17 -2.39
N LEU A 16 -29.33 16.08 -2.12
CA LEU A 16 -28.50 14.91 -2.41
C LEU A 16 -29.00 13.67 -1.65
N PHE A 17 -29.46 13.88 -0.41
CA PHE A 17 -29.85 12.81 0.50
C PHE A 17 -31.37 12.57 0.57
N ALA A 18 -32.21 13.44 -0.01
CA ALA A 18 -33.68 13.33 0.02
C ALA A 18 -34.23 12.02 -0.57
N GLN A 19 -33.50 11.37 -1.47
CA GLN A 19 -33.92 10.12 -2.12
C GLN A 19 -33.25 8.88 -1.53
N VAL A 20 -32.38 9.04 -0.52
CA VAL A 20 -31.72 7.92 0.12
C VAL A 20 -32.68 7.29 1.13
N GLN A 21 -33.05 6.03 0.90
CA GLN A 21 -33.76 5.24 1.90
C GLN A 21 -32.75 4.73 2.92
N TYR A 22 -32.72 5.38 4.08
CA TYR A 22 -31.88 4.92 5.18
C TYR A 22 -32.56 3.78 5.94
N GLN A 23 -31.83 2.70 6.21
CA GLN A 23 -32.31 1.62 7.09
C GLN A 23 -32.45 2.09 8.55
N HIS A 24 -31.68 3.11 8.94
CA HIS A 24 -31.73 3.77 10.25
C HIS A 24 -31.64 5.29 10.09
N PRO A 25 -32.25 6.10 10.98
CA PRO A 25 -32.12 7.55 10.94
C PRO A 25 -30.65 7.97 10.92
N PRO A 26 -30.23 8.87 10.01
CA PRO A 26 -28.88 9.42 10.03
C PRO A 26 -28.58 10.05 11.39
N SER A 27 -27.50 9.60 12.04
CA SER A 27 -27.04 10.18 13.30
C SER A 27 -26.00 11.25 13.03
N LEU A 28 -26.06 12.35 13.77
CA LEU A 28 -24.99 13.34 13.78
C LEU A 28 -23.75 12.72 14.41
N LEU A 29 -22.66 12.58 13.65
CA LEU A 29 -21.37 12.18 14.22
C LEU A 29 -20.79 13.39 14.98
N GLU A 30 -20.57 13.25 16.29
CA GLU A 30 -19.96 14.32 17.06
C GLU A 30 -18.54 14.60 16.59
N ILE A 31 -18.16 15.87 16.51
CA ILE A 31 -16.83 16.28 16.05
C ILE A 31 -15.71 15.66 16.90
N ALA A 32 -15.94 15.51 18.21
CA ALA A 32 -14.97 14.88 19.11
C ALA A 32 -14.77 13.40 18.78
N SER A 33 -15.86 12.66 18.53
CA SER A 33 -15.80 11.26 18.09
C SER A 33 -15.13 11.13 16.73
N PHE A 34 -15.48 12.00 15.78
CA PHE A 34 -14.84 12.04 14.47
C PHE A 34 -13.33 12.31 14.58
N SER A 35 -12.91 13.32 15.36
CA SER A 35 -11.50 13.65 15.56
C SER A 35 -10.73 12.50 16.17
N ALA A 36 -11.27 11.88 17.22
CA ALA A 36 -10.64 10.71 17.86
C ALA A 36 -10.51 9.53 16.88
N ASP A 37 -11.56 9.23 16.11
CA ASP A 37 -11.54 8.16 15.12
C ASP A 37 -10.60 8.45 13.94
N PHE A 38 -10.47 9.72 13.56
CA PHE A 38 -9.55 10.16 12.53
C PHE A 38 -8.11 10.05 13.00
N GLU A 39 -7.79 10.56 14.19
CA GLU A 39 -6.46 10.48 14.79
C GLU A 39 -6.04 9.04 15.03
N ASN A 40 -6.92 8.18 15.55
CA ASN A 40 -6.64 6.76 15.74
C ASN A 40 -6.30 6.07 14.41
N ARG A 41 -7.04 6.37 13.34
CA ARG A 41 -6.76 5.81 12.01
C ARG A 41 -5.44 6.32 11.45
N MET A 42 -5.14 7.60 11.59
CA MET A 42 -3.85 8.18 11.16
C MET A 42 -2.68 7.56 11.93
N ASN A 43 -2.79 7.48 13.26
CA ASN A 43 -1.75 6.94 14.13
C ASN A 43 -1.53 5.42 13.95
N LYS A 44 -2.58 4.68 13.56
CA LYS A 44 -2.47 3.25 13.24
C LYS A 44 -1.43 3.03 12.15
N TYR A 45 -1.50 3.81 11.06
CA TYR A 45 -0.61 3.69 9.90
C TYR A 45 0.61 4.62 9.95
N ALA A 46 0.89 5.23 11.09
CA ALA A 46 2.07 6.06 11.30
C ALA A 46 3.30 5.22 11.70
N VAL A 47 4.44 5.56 11.11
CA VAL A 47 5.77 5.15 11.54
C VAL A 47 6.29 6.19 12.54
N ASP A 48 7.15 5.77 13.48
CA ASP A 48 7.76 6.67 14.47
C ASP A 48 8.61 7.76 13.79
N GLN A 49 8.40 9.02 14.19
CA GLN A 49 9.04 10.20 13.63
C GLN A 49 10.57 10.20 13.76
N ARG A 50 11.14 9.39 14.65
CA ARG A 50 12.61 9.22 14.74
C ARG A 50 13.24 8.72 13.45
N PHE A 51 12.46 8.09 12.56
CA PHE A 51 12.95 7.69 11.24
C PHE A 51 12.92 8.83 10.21
N ASN A 52 12.50 10.05 10.59
CA ASN A 52 12.46 11.23 9.72
C ASN A 52 11.73 10.95 8.39
N ASP A 53 10.55 10.30 8.46
CA ASP A 53 9.72 9.91 7.31
C ASP A 53 10.43 9.00 6.28
N PHE A 54 11.65 8.53 6.56
CA PHE A 54 12.43 7.70 5.64
C PHE A 54 11.72 6.41 5.27
N TYR A 55 10.86 5.90 6.15
CA TYR A 55 10.07 4.70 5.89
C TYR A 55 8.64 4.97 5.43
N ASP A 56 8.24 6.21 5.14
CA ASP A 56 6.90 6.47 4.60
C ASP A 56 6.78 5.98 3.16
N TYR A 57 7.84 6.16 2.37
CA TYR A 57 7.91 5.78 0.96
C TYR A 57 8.90 4.63 0.67
N ASN A 58 9.44 4.00 1.72
CA ASN A 58 10.46 2.96 1.61
C ASN A 58 10.17 1.80 2.57
N HIS A 59 10.67 0.62 2.22
CA HIS A 59 10.56 -0.58 3.04
C HIS A 59 11.93 -0.98 3.58
N PRO A 60 12.04 -1.40 4.85
CA PRO A 60 13.31 -1.80 5.47
C PRO A 60 13.76 -3.21 5.01
N VAL A 61 13.85 -3.42 3.69
CA VAL A 61 14.30 -4.68 3.07
C VAL A 61 15.63 -4.47 2.37
N ARG A 62 16.56 -5.41 2.54
CA ARG A 62 17.80 -5.42 1.76
C ARG A 62 17.51 -5.96 0.36
N LYS A 63 17.91 -5.21 -0.66
CA LYS A 63 17.98 -5.68 -2.05
C LYS A 63 19.45 -5.89 -2.44
N GLY A 64 19.70 -6.86 -3.31
CA GLY A 64 21.03 -7.18 -3.82
C GLY A 64 21.97 -7.80 -2.79
N GLU A 65 23.24 -7.92 -3.17
CA GLU A 65 24.30 -8.43 -2.30
C GLU A 65 24.58 -7.46 -1.14
N THR A 66 24.93 -8.00 0.02
CA THR A 66 25.34 -7.16 1.15
C THR A 66 26.71 -6.56 0.83
N PRO A 67 26.85 -5.22 0.79
CA PRO A 67 28.14 -4.61 0.53
C PRO A 67 29.12 -5.01 1.62
N ILE A 68 30.35 -5.34 1.23
CA ILE A 68 31.45 -5.41 2.18
C ILE A 68 31.78 -3.96 2.57
N PHE A 69 31.17 -3.48 3.64
CA PHE A 69 31.55 -2.20 4.22
C PHE A 69 32.95 -2.33 4.82
N GLN A 70 33.98 -2.00 4.03
CA GLN A 70 35.32 -1.70 4.54
C GLN A 70 35.23 -0.54 5.54
N GLU A 71 36.26 -0.37 6.40
CA GLU A 71 36.42 0.53 7.55
C GLU A 71 35.99 2.01 7.38
N GLN A 72 34.75 2.24 6.96
CA GLN A 72 34.11 3.54 6.89
C GLN A 72 33.72 3.94 8.32
N PRO A 73 33.63 5.25 8.60
CA PRO A 73 33.04 5.75 9.83
C PRO A 73 31.68 5.10 10.03
N LYS A 74 31.45 4.53 11.22
CA LYS A 74 30.16 3.93 11.57
C LYS A 74 29.16 5.07 11.69
N PRO A 75 28.13 5.15 10.82
CA PRO A 75 27.20 6.26 10.88
C PRO A 75 26.41 6.23 12.20
N THR A 76 26.07 7.41 12.70
CA THR A 76 25.14 7.59 13.82
C THR A 76 23.70 7.35 13.37
N PHE A 77 22.77 7.22 14.33
CA PHE A 77 21.35 7.10 14.02
C PHE A 77 20.86 8.33 13.21
N ASP A 78 21.21 9.55 13.63
CA ASP A 78 20.83 10.78 12.95
C ASP A 78 21.40 10.85 11.51
N GLU A 79 22.64 10.38 11.30
CA GLU A 79 23.24 10.32 9.96
C GLU A 79 22.57 9.31 9.04
N LEU A 80 21.95 8.26 9.60
CA LEU A 80 21.22 7.23 8.85
C LEU A 80 19.84 7.69 8.37
N PHE A 81 19.25 8.68 9.04
CA PHE A 81 17.94 9.25 8.75
C PHE A 81 17.97 10.76 8.46
N ALA A 82 19.14 11.28 8.07
CA ALA A 82 19.32 12.68 7.72
C ALA A 82 18.47 13.09 6.51
N ASP A 83 18.09 14.37 6.45
CA ASP A 83 17.22 14.95 5.41
C ASP A 83 17.68 14.59 3.99
N SER A 84 18.98 14.59 3.72
CA SER A 84 19.53 14.26 2.40
C SER A 84 19.21 12.83 1.93
N ARG A 85 18.96 11.89 2.84
CA ARG A 85 18.54 10.53 2.50
C ARG A 85 17.04 10.45 2.23
N VAL A 86 16.26 11.27 2.94
CA VAL A 86 14.81 11.40 2.74
C VAL A 86 14.51 12.12 1.42
N GLU A 87 15.29 13.16 1.09
CA GLU A 87 15.24 13.86 -0.20
C GLU A 87 15.38 12.90 -1.38
N ALA A 88 16.25 11.87 -1.29
CA ALA A 88 16.38 10.86 -2.33
C ALA A 88 15.08 10.06 -2.56
N LEU A 89 14.25 9.87 -1.53
CA LEU A 89 12.94 9.22 -1.66
C LEU A 89 11.94 10.14 -2.36
N TYR A 90 11.92 11.43 -2.00
CA TYR A 90 11.09 12.43 -2.68
C TYR A 90 11.50 12.63 -4.14
N GLU A 91 12.80 12.62 -4.43
CA GLU A 91 13.36 12.64 -5.77
C GLU A 91 12.88 11.42 -6.57
N LEU A 92 13.00 10.21 -5.99
CA LEU A 92 12.54 8.99 -6.65
C LEU A 92 11.04 9.03 -6.98
N ASN A 93 10.21 9.51 -6.04
CA ASN A 93 8.77 9.60 -6.26
C ASN A 93 8.42 10.65 -7.33
N SER A 94 9.13 11.79 -7.33
CA SER A 94 8.99 12.82 -8.38
C SER A 94 9.35 12.26 -9.74
N LEU A 95 10.51 11.60 -9.87
CA LEU A 95 10.96 10.96 -11.11
C LEU A 95 9.98 9.90 -11.63
N LYS A 96 9.36 9.11 -10.73
CA LYS A 96 8.35 8.11 -11.11
C LYS A 96 7.08 8.75 -11.67
N ASN A 97 6.63 9.85 -11.06
CA ASN A 97 5.51 10.63 -11.58
C ASN A 97 5.85 11.27 -12.93
N ASP A 98 7.05 11.85 -13.06
CA ASP A 98 7.53 12.44 -14.29
C ASP A 98 7.59 11.41 -15.42
N LYS A 99 8.13 10.21 -15.14
CA LYS A 99 8.12 9.08 -16.08
C LYS A 99 6.71 8.78 -16.57
N TYR A 100 5.74 8.66 -15.67
CA TYR A 100 4.35 8.37 -16.05
C TYR A 100 3.78 9.43 -17.01
N VAL A 101 4.00 10.72 -16.70
CA VAL A 101 3.50 11.83 -17.52
C VAL A 101 4.20 11.86 -18.89
N VAL A 102 5.52 11.75 -18.93
CA VAL A 102 6.29 11.77 -20.18
C VAL A 102 5.98 10.54 -21.04
N GLU A 103 5.73 9.38 -20.43
CA GLU A 103 5.32 8.16 -21.12
C GLU A 103 3.96 8.32 -21.79
N ALA A 104 2.98 8.91 -21.10
CA ALA A 104 1.66 9.22 -21.66
C ALA A 104 1.74 10.24 -22.82
N ILE A 105 2.66 11.21 -22.76
CA ILE A 105 2.96 12.13 -23.87
C ILE A 105 3.55 11.36 -25.05
N GLY A 106 4.56 10.53 -24.81
CA GLY A 106 5.22 9.73 -25.84
C GLY A 106 4.29 8.74 -26.55
N LYS A 107 3.33 8.16 -25.82
CA LYS A 107 2.28 7.27 -26.35
C LYS A 107 1.14 8.02 -27.06
N GLY A 108 1.10 9.36 -26.95
CA GLY A 108 0.04 10.18 -27.54
C GLY A 108 -1.30 10.13 -26.80
N GLU A 109 -1.32 9.57 -25.58
CA GLU A 109 -2.45 9.60 -24.67
C GLU A 109 -2.70 11.05 -24.19
N LEU A 110 -1.60 11.79 -23.96
CA LEU A 110 -1.61 13.23 -23.75
C LEU A 110 -1.20 13.97 -25.03
N LYS A 111 -2.18 14.58 -25.70
CA LYS A 111 -1.97 15.27 -26.99
C LYS A 111 -1.35 16.66 -26.80
N LEU A 112 -0.02 16.72 -26.70
CA LEU A 112 0.77 17.95 -26.59
C LEU A 112 1.70 18.13 -27.78
N LYS A 113 1.90 19.38 -28.24
CA LYS A 113 2.92 19.69 -29.28
C LYS A 113 4.32 19.81 -28.67
N SER A 114 4.39 20.39 -27.48
CA SER A 114 5.61 20.58 -26.70
C SER A 114 5.26 20.67 -25.22
N PHE A 115 6.21 20.36 -24.37
CA PHE A 115 6.10 20.46 -22.91
C PHE A 115 7.43 20.96 -22.34
N ASP A 116 7.41 21.42 -21.09
CA ASP A 116 8.60 21.85 -20.36
C ASP A 116 8.95 20.79 -19.32
N TYR A 117 10.23 20.51 -19.17
CA TYR A 117 10.77 19.62 -18.15
C TYR A 117 12.11 20.18 -17.68
N ASP A 118 12.26 20.43 -16.38
CA ASP A 118 13.42 21.09 -15.78
C ASP A 118 13.85 22.39 -16.48
N GLY A 119 12.88 23.19 -16.95
CA GLY A 119 13.14 24.45 -17.66
C GLY A 119 13.64 24.29 -19.10
N ILE A 120 13.67 23.06 -19.62
CA ILE A 120 13.99 22.74 -21.00
C ILE A 120 12.70 22.40 -21.74
N LYS A 121 12.50 23.04 -22.90
CA LYS A 121 11.35 22.79 -23.76
C LYS A 121 11.59 21.60 -24.68
N TYR A 122 10.77 20.57 -24.56
CA TYR A 122 10.76 19.36 -25.38
C TYR A 122 9.59 19.35 -26.36
N ARG A 123 9.77 18.71 -27.53
CA ARG A 123 8.66 18.31 -28.40
C ARG A 123 8.13 16.95 -27.95
N ALA A 124 6.88 16.64 -28.28
CA ALA A 124 6.32 15.30 -28.02
C ALA A 124 7.16 14.17 -28.61
N ALA A 125 7.81 14.39 -29.76
CA ALA A 125 8.71 13.42 -30.38
C ALA A 125 10.00 13.16 -29.57
N ASP A 126 10.41 14.12 -28.73
CA ASP A 126 11.62 14.02 -27.89
C ASP A 126 11.34 13.26 -26.58
N ALA A 127 10.07 12.94 -26.30
CA ALA A 127 9.64 12.27 -25.07
C ALA A 127 10.36 10.93 -24.85
N PHE A 128 10.64 10.17 -25.92
CA PHE A 128 11.33 8.89 -25.79
C PHE A 128 12.78 9.03 -25.32
N GLU A 129 13.52 10.05 -25.79
CA GLU A 129 14.89 10.31 -25.32
C GLU A 129 14.89 10.80 -23.87
N LEU A 130 13.94 11.67 -23.51
CA LEU A 130 13.78 12.15 -22.14
C LEU A 130 13.42 11.01 -21.19
N LEU A 131 12.55 10.07 -21.60
CA LEU A 131 12.21 8.88 -20.81
C LEU A 131 13.44 8.07 -20.45
N GLY A 132 14.37 7.85 -21.39
CA GLY A 132 15.62 7.14 -21.10
C GLY A 132 16.43 7.81 -19.99
N LYS A 133 16.52 9.15 -20.00
CA LYS A 133 17.23 9.91 -18.94
C LYS A 133 16.53 9.81 -17.58
N ILE A 134 15.19 9.90 -17.58
CA ILE A 134 14.40 9.76 -16.35
C ILE A 134 14.56 8.34 -15.78
N GLU A 135 14.55 7.31 -16.64
CA GLU A 135 14.75 5.92 -16.23
C GLU A 135 16.15 5.68 -15.66
N ASP A 136 17.20 6.22 -16.29
CA ASP A 136 18.57 6.16 -15.76
C ASP A 136 18.67 6.82 -14.37
N ASN A 137 18.02 7.99 -14.18
CA ASN A 137 17.97 8.68 -12.89
C ASN A 137 17.19 7.87 -11.84
N ILE A 138 16.07 7.24 -12.22
CA ILE A 138 15.31 6.34 -11.35
C ILE A 138 16.22 5.21 -10.86
N VAL A 139 16.91 4.51 -11.78
CA VAL A 139 17.80 3.40 -11.43
C VAL A 139 18.94 3.85 -10.51
N ALA A 140 19.55 5.01 -10.80
CA ALA A 140 20.62 5.57 -9.97
C ALA A 140 20.13 5.90 -8.55
N THR A 141 18.94 6.52 -8.43
CA THR A 141 18.36 6.89 -7.13
C THR A 141 17.85 5.67 -6.36
N GLU A 142 17.27 4.66 -7.02
CA GLU A 142 16.93 3.38 -6.40
C GLU A 142 18.15 2.64 -5.86
N HIS A 143 19.28 2.70 -6.58
CA HIS A 143 20.54 2.14 -6.10
C HIS A 143 21.04 2.88 -4.84
N LYS A 144 20.98 4.21 -4.79
CA LYS A 144 21.33 4.99 -3.58
C LYS A 144 20.47 4.57 -2.38
N ILE A 145 19.16 4.49 -2.56
CA ILE A 145 18.23 4.07 -1.49
C ILE A 145 18.51 2.64 -1.03
N THR A 146 18.85 1.74 -1.97
CA THR A 146 19.27 0.37 -1.65
C THR A 146 20.50 0.36 -0.74
N LEU A 147 21.52 1.17 -1.05
CA LEU A 147 22.71 1.32 -0.21
C LEU A 147 22.36 1.89 1.18
N TYR A 148 21.44 2.86 1.26
CA TYR A 148 20.96 3.39 2.55
C TYR A 148 20.30 2.29 3.40
N ASN A 149 19.39 1.51 2.81
CA ASN A 149 18.75 0.38 3.51
C ASN A 149 19.76 -0.66 4.01
N GLN A 150 20.80 -0.95 3.22
CA GLN A 150 21.86 -1.88 3.62
C GLN A 150 22.69 -1.31 4.79
N GLN A 151 23.06 -0.03 4.75
CA GLN A 151 23.76 0.63 5.85
C GLN A 151 22.94 0.63 7.14
N ILE A 152 21.65 0.95 7.04
CA ILE A 152 20.72 0.93 8.17
C ILE A 152 20.61 -0.48 8.75
N HIS A 153 20.40 -1.49 7.91
CA HIS A 153 20.34 -2.87 8.37
C HIS A 153 21.64 -3.31 9.06
N SER A 154 22.81 -3.00 8.49
CA SER A 154 24.11 -3.29 9.13
C SER A 154 24.30 -2.55 10.44
N TYR A 155 23.77 -1.34 10.59
CA TYR A 155 23.79 -0.60 11.85
C TYR A 155 23.00 -1.34 12.93
N PHE A 156 21.75 -1.71 12.65
CA PHE A 156 20.90 -2.41 13.63
C PHE A 156 21.34 -3.84 13.90
N ALA A 157 21.89 -4.55 12.91
CA ALA A 157 22.48 -5.88 13.12
C ALA A 157 23.61 -5.81 14.16
N ARG A 158 24.48 -4.79 14.09
CA ARG A 158 25.54 -4.58 15.09
C ARG A 158 24.99 -4.18 16.46
N LEU A 159 23.92 -3.40 16.52
CA LEU A 159 23.27 -3.08 17.79
C LEU A 159 22.67 -4.34 18.43
N ALA A 160 22.00 -5.18 17.64
CA ALA A 160 21.47 -6.45 18.07
C ALA A 160 22.58 -7.37 18.58
N ASP A 161 23.72 -7.45 17.88
CA ASP A 161 24.88 -8.26 18.31
C ASP A 161 25.43 -7.80 19.67
N ASN A 162 25.66 -6.50 19.82
CA ASN A 162 26.13 -5.94 21.09
C ASN A 162 25.15 -6.13 22.26
N GLN A 163 23.87 -6.36 21.97
CA GLN A 163 22.80 -6.56 22.95
C GLN A 163 22.40 -8.03 23.13
N GLY A 164 23.00 -8.97 22.38
CA GLY A 164 22.64 -10.39 22.40
C GLY A 164 21.26 -10.68 21.80
N MET A 165 20.79 -9.85 20.87
CA MET A 165 19.45 -9.91 20.24
C MET A 165 19.51 -10.24 18.74
N CYS A 166 20.64 -10.74 18.22
CA CYS A 166 20.82 -11.10 16.80
C CYS A 166 19.71 -12.01 16.27
N GLU A 167 19.37 -13.07 17.00
CA GLU A 167 18.36 -14.04 16.55
C GLU A 167 16.99 -13.39 16.39
N GLU A 168 16.58 -12.56 17.35
CA GLU A 168 15.32 -11.82 17.31
C GLU A 168 15.29 -10.81 16.15
N PHE A 169 16.40 -10.10 15.94
CA PHE A 169 16.54 -9.14 14.84
C PHE A 169 16.37 -9.81 13.47
N GLU A 170 17.11 -10.90 13.23
CA GLU A 170 17.02 -11.65 11.98
C GLU A 170 15.64 -12.25 11.79
N ARG A 171 15.03 -12.81 12.85
CA ARG A 171 13.67 -13.36 12.78
C ARG A 171 12.65 -12.31 12.33
N ARG A 172 12.66 -11.12 12.94
CA ARG A 172 11.74 -10.03 12.58
C ARG A 172 12.01 -9.49 11.18
N TYR A 173 13.28 -9.36 10.81
CA TYR A 173 13.68 -8.96 9.47
C TYR A 173 13.15 -9.95 8.42
N TYR A 174 13.39 -11.25 8.60
CA TYR A 174 12.96 -12.26 7.63
C TYR A 174 11.45 -12.43 7.58
N ASP A 175 10.72 -12.27 8.69
CA ASP A 175 9.26 -12.26 8.69
C ASP A 175 8.71 -11.13 7.82
N PHE A 176 9.23 -9.90 7.99
CA PHE A 176 8.83 -8.77 7.16
C PHE A 176 9.28 -8.92 5.70
N ALA A 177 10.56 -9.23 5.46
CA ALA A 177 11.12 -9.34 4.12
C ALA A 177 10.45 -10.44 3.28
N PHE A 178 10.07 -11.56 3.91
CA PHE A 178 9.31 -12.61 3.25
C PHE A 178 7.92 -12.11 2.84
N PHE A 179 7.23 -11.39 3.72
CA PHE A 179 5.91 -10.85 3.41
C PHE A 179 5.99 -9.77 2.31
N ASP A 180 6.96 -8.85 2.41
CA ASP A 180 7.21 -7.79 1.42
C ASP A 180 7.47 -8.34 0.02
N LYS A 181 8.29 -9.39 -0.10
CA LYS A 181 8.57 -10.05 -1.38
C LYS A 181 7.31 -10.59 -2.06
N ASN A 182 6.38 -11.12 -1.29
CA ASN A 182 5.13 -11.71 -1.80
C ASN A 182 4.01 -10.68 -1.94
N TYR A 183 4.19 -9.46 -1.41
CA TYR A 183 3.18 -8.41 -1.40
C TYR A 183 2.85 -7.92 -2.81
N GLU A 184 3.85 -7.71 -3.67
CA GLU A 184 3.62 -7.23 -5.04
C GLU A 184 2.77 -8.21 -5.87
N GLU A 185 3.05 -9.52 -5.77
CA GLU A 185 2.22 -10.55 -6.42
C GLU A 185 0.80 -10.59 -5.83
N ALA A 186 0.67 -10.41 -4.51
CA ALA A 186 -0.62 -10.37 -3.84
C ALA A 186 -1.44 -9.13 -4.25
N GLN A 187 -0.79 -7.97 -4.45
CA GLN A 187 -1.41 -6.75 -4.99
C GLN A 187 -1.84 -6.94 -6.44
N LYS A 188 -1.02 -7.62 -7.24
CA LYS A 188 -1.36 -7.93 -8.63
C LYS A 188 -2.63 -8.75 -8.72
N LEU A 189 -2.82 -9.75 -7.85
CA LEU A 189 -4.08 -10.51 -7.82
C LEU A 189 -5.29 -9.59 -7.59
N TYR A 190 -5.20 -8.63 -6.68
CA TYR A 190 -6.28 -7.65 -6.45
C TYR A 190 -6.54 -6.79 -7.70
N ALA A 191 -5.48 -6.28 -8.32
CA ALA A 191 -5.58 -5.47 -9.54
C ALA A 191 -6.22 -6.27 -10.68
N ASP A 192 -5.75 -7.50 -10.90
CA ASP A 192 -6.26 -8.39 -11.92
C ASP A 192 -7.74 -8.74 -11.64
N MET A 193 -8.12 -9.05 -10.39
CA MET A 193 -9.52 -9.31 -10.02
C MET A 193 -10.41 -8.11 -10.29
N THR A 194 -9.95 -6.90 -9.95
CA THR A 194 -10.70 -5.66 -10.18
C THR A 194 -10.91 -5.41 -11.67
N GLU A 195 -9.86 -5.54 -12.47
CA GLU A 195 -9.91 -5.33 -13.91
C GLU A 195 -10.78 -6.39 -14.62
N ASN A 196 -10.60 -7.67 -14.28
CA ASN A 196 -11.31 -8.78 -14.91
C ASN A 196 -12.77 -8.91 -14.46
N THR A 197 -13.19 -8.22 -13.39
CA THR A 197 -14.61 -8.16 -12.97
C THR A 197 -15.32 -6.87 -13.42
N ARG A 198 -14.58 -5.90 -13.97
CA ARG A 198 -15.11 -4.60 -14.43
C ARG A 198 -16.25 -4.73 -15.45
N PHE A 199 -16.26 -5.80 -16.24
CA PHE A 199 -17.28 -6.04 -17.25
C PHE A 199 -18.69 -6.23 -16.68
N ILE A 200 -18.81 -6.60 -15.40
CA ILE A 200 -20.10 -6.80 -14.71
C ILE A 200 -20.90 -5.48 -14.68
N PHE A 201 -20.22 -4.34 -14.72
CA PHE A 201 -20.82 -3.02 -14.77
C PHE A 201 -21.11 -2.53 -16.20
N GLN A 202 -20.96 -3.40 -17.21
CA GLN A 202 -21.19 -3.07 -18.62
C GLN A 202 -22.40 -3.82 -19.17
N THR A 203 -23.09 -3.23 -20.13
CA THR A 203 -24.12 -3.95 -20.89
C THR A 203 -23.46 -4.79 -21.97
N LEU A 204 -23.50 -6.12 -21.81
CA LEU A 204 -22.86 -7.08 -22.70
C LEU A 204 -23.84 -8.20 -23.12
N PRO A 205 -23.63 -8.83 -24.29
CA PRO A 205 -24.32 -10.07 -24.65
C PRO A 205 -24.12 -11.17 -23.59
N PHE A 206 -25.17 -11.97 -23.33
CA PHE A 206 -25.12 -13.01 -22.29
C PHE A 206 -23.99 -14.02 -22.51
N ALA A 207 -23.72 -14.41 -23.76
CA ALA A 207 -22.60 -15.31 -24.09
C ALA A 207 -21.23 -14.72 -23.71
N ASP A 208 -21.06 -13.40 -23.83
CA ASP A 208 -19.82 -12.71 -23.46
C ASP A 208 -19.68 -12.61 -21.94
N ILE A 209 -20.77 -12.39 -21.22
CA ILE A 209 -20.81 -12.41 -19.75
C ILE A 209 -20.37 -13.79 -19.24
N GLU A 210 -20.96 -14.86 -19.77
CA GLU A 210 -20.62 -16.23 -19.39
C GLU A 210 -19.16 -16.58 -19.72
N ALA A 211 -18.65 -16.13 -20.87
CA ALA A 211 -17.25 -16.33 -21.24
C ALA A 211 -16.30 -15.64 -20.25
N ARG A 212 -16.53 -14.36 -19.94
CA ARG A 212 -15.69 -13.61 -19.00
C ARG A 212 -15.77 -14.16 -17.59
N LEU A 213 -16.94 -14.61 -17.13
CA LEU A 213 -17.07 -15.28 -15.83
C LEU A 213 -16.27 -16.59 -15.76
N ARG A 214 -16.21 -17.36 -16.85
CA ARG A 214 -15.34 -18.55 -16.92
C ARG A 214 -13.86 -18.18 -16.80
N ASP A 215 -13.44 -17.07 -17.38
CA ASP A 215 -12.05 -16.59 -17.31
C ASP A 215 -11.67 -16.07 -15.91
N VAL A 216 -12.64 -15.54 -15.14
CA VAL A 216 -12.44 -15.10 -13.75
C VAL A 216 -12.33 -16.28 -12.77
N LYS A 217 -12.97 -17.42 -13.05
CA LYS A 217 -13.10 -18.57 -12.13
C LYS A 217 -11.76 -19.09 -11.57
N PRO A 218 -10.67 -19.22 -12.34
CA PRO A 218 -9.36 -19.60 -11.80
C PRO A 218 -8.80 -18.58 -10.80
N MET A 219 -8.95 -17.29 -11.09
CA MET A 219 -8.47 -16.21 -10.22
C MET A 219 -9.28 -16.12 -8.93
N GLU A 220 -10.58 -16.38 -9.00
CA GLU A 220 -11.45 -16.52 -7.83
C GLU A 220 -10.94 -17.61 -6.89
N GLY A 221 -10.50 -18.75 -7.43
CA GLY A 221 -9.91 -19.84 -6.65
C GLY A 221 -8.63 -19.44 -5.91
N GLU A 222 -7.75 -18.68 -6.57
CA GLU A 222 -6.55 -18.13 -5.92
C GLU A 222 -6.90 -17.07 -4.87
N LEU A 223 -7.88 -16.20 -5.14
CA LEU A 223 -8.36 -15.22 -4.17
C LEU A 223 -8.91 -15.87 -2.91
N LYS A 224 -9.73 -16.94 -3.03
CA LYS A 224 -10.24 -17.69 -1.87
C LYS A 224 -9.12 -18.23 -1.00
N LYS A 225 -8.09 -18.84 -1.61
CA LYS A 225 -6.93 -19.38 -0.87
C LYS A 225 -6.17 -18.28 -0.13
N LYS A 226 -5.81 -17.19 -0.82
CA LYS A 226 -5.03 -16.10 -0.19
C LYS A 226 -5.84 -15.37 0.88
N LEU A 227 -7.14 -15.14 0.66
CA LEU A 227 -8.02 -14.54 1.65
C LEU A 227 -8.16 -15.42 2.90
N ALA A 228 -8.32 -16.74 2.74
CA ALA A 228 -8.35 -17.66 3.88
C ALA A 228 -7.06 -17.61 4.70
N THR A 229 -5.90 -17.55 4.03
CA THR A 229 -4.59 -17.39 4.69
C THR A 229 -4.51 -16.07 5.47
N LEU A 230 -4.94 -14.94 4.87
CA LEU A 230 -4.93 -13.65 5.56
C LEU A 230 -5.87 -13.63 6.77
N MET A 231 -7.06 -14.22 6.64
CA MET A 231 -8.03 -14.35 7.74
C MET A 231 -7.55 -15.27 8.87
N ALA A 232 -6.55 -16.12 8.64
CA ALA A 232 -5.95 -16.96 9.67
C ALA A 232 -4.87 -16.23 10.48
N LEU A 233 -4.41 -15.05 10.02
CA LEU A 233 -3.37 -14.29 10.72
C LEU A 233 -3.92 -13.65 12.01
N PRO A 234 -3.11 -13.56 13.08
CA PRO A 234 -3.50 -12.90 14.32
C PRO A 234 -3.94 -11.45 14.09
N GLY A 235 -5.03 -11.04 14.74
CA GLY A 235 -5.57 -9.68 14.65
C GLY A 235 -6.23 -9.30 13.31
N SER A 236 -6.26 -10.22 12.33
CA SER A 236 -6.82 -9.92 11.00
C SER A 236 -8.34 -9.69 11.01
N LYS A 237 -9.06 -10.26 11.98
CA LYS A 237 -10.53 -10.19 12.06
C LYS A 237 -11.05 -9.10 13.00
N ASP A 238 -10.17 -8.48 13.78
CA ASP A 238 -10.56 -7.62 14.92
C ASP A 238 -11.37 -6.39 14.49
N GLU A 239 -11.19 -5.95 13.24
CA GLU A 239 -11.87 -4.79 12.66
C GLU A 239 -12.99 -5.15 11.67
N LEU A 240 -13.29 -6.44 11.51
CA LEU A 240 -14.35 -6.91 10.62
C LEU A 240 -15.62 -7.18 11.42
N ASP A 241 -16.75 -6.62 10.99
CA ASP A 241 -18.04 -6.93 11.59
C ASP A 241 -18.53 -8.34 11.24
N ASP A 242 -19.50 -8.85 12.01
CA ASP A 242 -20.06 -10.20 11.83
C ASP A 242 -20.70 -10.42 10.45
N THR A 243 -21.20 -9.35 9.81
CA THR A 243 -21.84 -9.43 8.50
C THR A 243 -20.79 -9.67 7.42
N LEU A 244 -19.70 -8.90 7.46
CA LEU A 244 -18.54 -9.11 6.59
C LEU A 244 -17.90 -10.46 6.84
N LEU A 245 -17.71 -10.88 8.09
CA LEU A 245 -17.15 -12.20 8.40
C LEU A 245 -18.01 -13.33 7.80
N THR A 246 -19.33 -13.25 7.93
CA THR A 246 -20.26 -14.22 7.31
C THR A 246 -20.19 -14.19 5.78
N SER A 247 -20.08 -12.99 5.18
CA SER A 247 -19.91 -12.82 3.74
C SER A 247 -18.62 -13.48 3.24
N LEU A 248 -17.51 -13.29 3.95
CA LEU A 248 -16.20 -13.86 3.58
C LEU A 248 -16.19 -15.39 3.76
N ASP A 249 -16.79 -15.90 4.84
CA ASP A 249 -16.94 -17.34 5.05
C ASP A 249 -17.76 -17.98 3.93
N THR A 250 -18.86 -17.33 3.54
CA THR A 250 -19.69 -17.76 2.41
C THR A 250 -18.88 -17.77 1.11
N TYR A 251 -18.11 -16.72 0.84
CA TYR A 251 -17.26 -16.64 -0.33
C TYR A 251 -16.21 -17.77 -0.38
N ILE A 252 -15.48 -17.98 0.73
CA ILE A 252 -14.39 -18.96 0.81
C ILE A 252 -14.92 -20.40 0.69
N ASN A 253 -16.04 -20.70 1.35
CA ASN A 253 -16.52 -22.08 1.52
C ASN A 253 -17.58 -22.52 0.50
N ARG A 254 -18.10 -21.62 -0.34
CA ARG A 254 -19.14 -21.94 -1.33
C ARG A 254 -18.71 -21.63 -2.76
N GLU A 255 -19.29 -22.36 -3.70
CA GLU A 255 -19.28 -22.03 -5.13
C GLU A 255 -20.48 -21.11 -5.40
N LEU A 256 -20.21 -19.89 -5.85
CA LEU A 256 -21.24 -18.88 -6.09
C LEU A 256 -21.58 -18.81 -7.58
N ILE A 257 -22.87 -18.66 -7.89
CA ILE A 257 -23.34 -18.45 -9.26
C ILE A 257 -23.62 -16.97 -9.43
N TYR A 258 -22.80 -16.29 -10.23
CA TYR A 258 -22.89 -14.84 -10.43
C TYR A 258 -23.88 -14.41 -11.52
N PHE A 259 -24.11 -15.27 -12.51
CA PHE A 259 -25.04 -15.02 -13.61
C PHE A 259 -25.77 -16.31 -13.97
N ASN A 260 -27.07 -16.21 -14.21
CA ASN A 260 -27.88 -17.35 -14.61
C ASN A 260 -29.03 -16.92 -15.53
N VAL A 261 -29.19 -17.67 -16.63
CA VAL A 261 -30.19 -17.46 -17.71
C VAL A 261 -30.05 -16.11 -18.41
N ASP A 262 -30.45 -15.03 -17.74
CA ASP A 262 -30.57 -13.69 -18.30
C ASP A 262 -30.30 -12.58 -17.27
N ARG A 263 -29.87 -12.93 -16.05
CA ARG A 263 -29.68 -11.96 -14.97
C ARG A 263 -28.51 -12.29 -14.06
N TYR A 264 -27.92 -11.23 -13.50
CA TYR A 264 -26.95 -11.33 -12.43
C TYR A 264 -27.62 -11.72 -11.10
N ASN A 265 -26.87 -12.43 -10.27
CA ASN A 265 -27.22 -12.66 -8.88
C ASN A 265 -26.53 -11.58 -8.03
N GLU A 266 -27.27 -10.52 -7.73
CA GLU A 266 -26.77 -9.36 -7.00
C GLU A 266 -26.19 -9.72 -5.62
N ASP A 267 -26.82 -10.66 -4.89
CA ASP A 267 -26.34 -11.07 -3.57
C ASP A 267 -24.97 -11.76 -3.66
N ASN A 268 -24.81 -12.67 -4.63
CA ASN A 268 -23.53 -13.36 -4.84
C ASN A 268 -22.46 -12.41 -5.36
N LEU A 269 -22.82 -11.45 -6.21
CA LEU A 269 -21.91 -10.41 -6.67
C LEU A 269 -21.45 -9.51 -5.53
N GLN A 270 -22.36 -9.12 -4.63
CA GLN A 270 -22.00 -8.36 -3.44
C GLN A 270 -21.00 -9.12 -2.57
N ILE A 271 -21.19 -10.43 -2.39
CA ILE A 271 -20.24 -11.29 -1.68
C ILE A 271 -18.85 -11.30 -2.35
N LEU A 272 -18.80 -11.42 -3.69
CA LEU A 272 -17.55 -11.36 -4.45
C LEU A 272 -16.84 -10.01 -4.28
N PHE A 273 -17.55 -8.89 -4.43
CA PHE A 273 -16.96 -7.56 -4.32
C PHE A 273 -16.51 -7.23 -2.89
N ASN A 274 -17.26 -7.70 -1.88
CA ASN A 274 -16.82 -7.64 -0.48
C ASN A 274 -15.50 -8.41 -0.30
N ALA A 275 -15.38 -9.61 -0.87
CA ALA A 275 -14.17 -10.41 -0.77
C ALA A 275 -12.96 -9.73 -1.45
N ILE A 276 -13.14 -9.15 -2.64
CA ILE A 276 -12.08 -8.40 -3.35
C ILE A 276 -11.62 -7.19 -2.53
N SER A 277 -12.56 -6.42 -1.98
CA SER A 277 -12.28 -5.23 -1.18
C SER A 277 -11.59 -5.58 0.15
N VAL A 278 -12.12 -6.56 0.89
CA VAL A 278 -11.54 -6.98 2.17
C VAL A 278 -10.18 -7.62 1.98
N TYR A 279 -9.97 -8.38 0.90
CA TYR A 279 -8.64 -8.92 0.58
C TYR A 279 -7.58 -7.82 0.50
N LYS A 280 -7.87 -6.71 -0.19
CA LYS A 280 -6.97 -5.55 -0.28
C LYS A 280 -6.72 -4.93 1.10
N LYS A 281 -7.78 -4.70 1.89
CA LYS A 281 -7.64 -4.16 3.25
C LYS A 281 -6.75 -5.04 4.13
N LEU A 282 -7.03 -6.35 4.19
CA LEU A 282 -6.28 -7.28 5.03
C LEU A 282 -4.82 -7.40 4.58
N LEU A 283 -4.58 -7.40 3.27
CA LEU A 283 -3.24 -7.46 2.71
C LEU A 283 -2.42 -6.23 3.12
N ASP A 284 -2.98 -5.03 2.98
CA ASP A 284 -2.33 -3.77 3.34
C ASP A 284 -2.10 -3.66 4.85
N ASP A 285 -3.11 -4.03 5.66
CA ASP A 285 -3.03 -4.02 7.12
C ASP A 285 -1.92 -4.94 7.64
N GLN A 286 -1.84 -6.15 7.10
CA GLN A 286 -0.84 -7.14 7.52
C GLN A 286 0.57 -6.77 7.06
N HIS A 287 0.71 -6.19 5.86
CA HIS A 287 2.00 -5.68 5.39
C HIS A 287 2.50 -4.56 6.30
N PHE A 288 1.64 -3.58 6.59
CA PHE A 288 1.99 -2.46 7.44
C PHE A 288 2.29 -2.90 8.88
N ALA A 289 1.47 -3.78 9.46
CA ALA A 289 1.67 -4.29 10.82
C ALA A 289 3.04 -4.99 10.97
N LYS A 290 3.44 -5.82 9.99
CA LYS A 290 4.75 -6.47 9.99
C LYS A 290 5.90 -5.48 9.84
N LYS A 291 5.74 -4.48 8.96
CA LYS A 291 6.71 -3.38 8.80
C LYS A 291 6.90 -2.64 10.12
N LYS A 292 5.80 -2.19 10.74
CA LYS A 292 5.81 -1.46 12.01
C LYS A 292 6.43 -2.28 13.13
N HIS A 293 6.06 -3.55 13.27
CA HIS A 293 6.65 -4.44 14.27
C HIS A 293 8.18 -4.61 14.14
N TYR A 294 8.71 -4.57 12.92
CA TYR A 294 10.17 -4.58 12.68
C TYR A 294 10.82 -3.23 12.98
N LEU A 295 10.20 -2.13 12.54
CA LEU A 295 10.70 -0.76 12.78
C LEU A 295 10.70 -0.40 14.28
N ASP A 296 9.62 -0.72 15.00
CA ASP A 296 9.53 -0.49 16.45
C ASP A 296 10.63 -1.26 17.18
N PHE A 297 10.96 -2.48 16.72
CA PHE A 297 12.07 -3.24 17.27
C PHE A 297 13.42 -2.57 17.05
N MET A 298 13.65 -2.00 15.87
CA MET A 298 14.87 -1.22 15.59
C MET A 298 15.01 -0.06 16.58
N LEU A 299 13.91 0.61 16.94
CA LEU A 299 13.95 1.67 17.95
C LEU A 299 14.27 1.14 19.35
N THR A 300 13.75 -0.03 19.73
CA THR A 300 14.15 -0.66 21.01
C THR A 300 15.65 -0.95 21.07
N LEU A 301 16.25 -1.33 19.94
CA LEU A 301 17.70 -1.52 19.83
C LEU A 301 18.47 -0.20 19.96
N GLU A 302 17.97 0.90 19.37
CA GLU A 302 18.60 2.22 19.53
C GLU A 302 18.50 2.71 20.98
N GLU A 303 17.35 2.55 21.63
CA GLU A 303 17.13 2.93 23.03
C GLU A 303 17.99 2.09 24.00
N GLY A 304 18.23 0.81 23.67
CA GLY A 304 19.10 -0.08 24.43
C GLY A 304 20.61 0.17 24.25
N LYS A 305 20.99 1.08 23.35
CA LYS A 305 22.40 1.38 23.04
C LYS A 305 23.14 1.89 24.29
N GLY A 306 24.16 1.15 24.71
CA GLY A 306 24.97 1.48 25.89
C GLY A 306 24.57 0.72 27.17
N GLN A 307 23.43 0.02 27.18
CA GLN A 307 23.10 -0.93 28.23
C GLN A 307 23.84 -2.25 27.98
N LYS A 308 25.14 -2.31 28.33
CA LYS A 308 25.81 -3.62 28.44
C LYS A 308 25.07 -4.41 29.53
N LYS A 309 24.36 -5.48 29.17
CA LYS A 309 24.07 -6.55 30.13
C LYS A 309 25.42 -7.07 30.59
N GLY A 310 25.83 -6.66 31.79
CA GLY A 310 26.96 -7.27 32.48
C GLY A 310 26.65 -8.75 32.60
N LEU A 311 27.38 -9.56 31.82
CA LEU A 311 27.53 -10.98 32.10
C LEU A 311 28.35 -11.06 33.40
N SER A 312 27.65 -11.17 34.53
CA SER A 312 28.19 -11.73 35.77
C SER A 312 28.16 -13.25 35.69
#